data_AF-A0A142BBE3-F1
#
_entry.id   AF-A0A142BBE3-F1
#
_cell.length_a   1.000
_cell.length_b   1.000
_cell.length_c   1.000
_cell.angle_alpha   90.00
_cell.angle_beta   90.00
_cell.angle_gamma   90.00
#
_symmetry.space_group_name_H-M   'P 1'
#
loop_
_entity.id
_entity.type
_entity.pdbx_description
1 polymer ?
#
loop_
_entity_poly.entity_id
_entity_poly.type
_entity_poly.pdbx_seq_one_letter_code
_entity_poly.pdbx_strand_id
1 'polypeptide(L)'
;MQVCQPLAEAANFSCHAIQQLEQKLAVLRQEHSPIKHFEDYEGEIHKLFIEAEQSVLAEDLTGLDIDVPAIEVSGVCYHRVLRSSETYQSAVGPVRVLRTLYRNGKDHSIIPLELQAGIVEGYWTPKAAKQAVWMVAQMPPGEAKSLLDLIGNMTPSESSLARLPKKFNAQWEPNREAFEDFLWESVKVPEEAVTAAASLDGVMLPMKDGKRQEKREQNRVDGKRTRGPAGCQEASCGTLSFYDAQGERLSTVRMSRMPESKKVTLKQSLSALLSEALRQRPDLTLVKVADGAKDNWTYLANELPEGHEVVDFYHAAEHLKKAFDLSYGENSNKSREKFITYRHILKESPKVLKKSSKLWLTSINDTLVDRS
;
A
#
# COMPACT_ATOMS: atom_id res chain seq x y z
N MET A 1 17.12 6.70 19.14
CA MET A 1 18.38 6.31 18.47
C MET A 1 18.77 7.46 17.56
N GLN A 2 19.70 8.29 17.99
CA GLN A 2 20.12 9.50 17.29
C GLN A 2 21.14 9.07 16.23
N VAL A 3 20.71 8.90 14.98
CA VAL A 3 21.60 8.50 13.89
C VAL A 3 22.26 9.76 13.34
N CYS A 4 23.43 10.12 13.86
CA CYS A 4 24.31 11.17 13.32
C CYS A 4 25.78 10.81 13.57
N GLN A 5 26.18 9.58 13.25
CA GLN A 5 27.56 9.31 12.86
C GLN A 5 27.57 9.07 11.34
N PRO A 6 28.53 9.64 10.58
CA PRO A 6 28.65 9.34 9.16
C PRO A 6 28.84 7.84 8.97
N LEU A 7 28.08 7.24 8.04
CA LEU A 7 28.03 5.79 7.84
C LEU A 7 29.38 5.17 7.45
N ALA A 8 30.32 5.97 6.96
CA ALA A 8 31.75 5.69 6.87
C ALA A 8 32.41 7.00 6.44
N GLU A 9 33.71 7.18 6.66
CA GLU A 9 34.46 8.12 5.82
C GLU A 9 34.48 7.54 4.41
N ALA A 10 34.09 8.35 3.40
CA ALA A 10 34.20 7.96 2.00
C ALA A 10 35.67 7.63 1.75
N ALA A 11 35.97 6.34 1.71
CA ALA A 11 37.34 5.93 1.60
C ALA A 11 37.86 6.41 0.25
N ASN A 12 39.09 6.93 0.24
CA ASN A 12 39.81 7.37 -0.95
C ASN A 12 40.20 6.16 -1.84
N PHE A 13 39.25 5.29 -2.16
CA PHE A 13 39.45 4.14 -3.01
C PHE A 13 39.18 4.56 -4.45
N SER A 14 40.27 4.65 -5.22
CA SER A 14 40.20 4.86 -6.65
C SER A 14 39.46 3.71 -7.32
N CYS A 15 38.30 4.03 -7.92
CA CYS A 15 38.03 3.96 -9.36
C CYS A 15 38.25 2.61 -10.10
N HIS A 16 38.55 1.49 -9.45
CA HIS A 16 38.82 0.23 -10.18
C HIS A 16 37.59 -0.24 -10.97
N ALA A 17 36.40 -0.18 -10.37
CA ALA A 17 35.14 -0.48 -11.06
C ALA A 17 34.90 0.44 -12.27
N ILE A 18 35.22 1.73 -12.15
CA ILE A 18 35.06 2.71 -13.23
C ILE A 18 36.12 2.52 -14.34
N GLN A 19 37.37 2.20 -13.98
CA GLN A 19 38.41 1.85 -14.95
C GLN A 19 38.04 0.59 -15.73
N GLN A 20 37.50 -0.42 -15.05
CA GLN A 20 36.98 -1.63 -15.70
C GLN A 20 35.79 -1.30 -16.61
N LEU A 21 34.88 -0.42 -16.18
CA LEU A 21 33.77 0.05 -17.00
C LEU A 21 34.27 0.73 -18.29
N GLU A 22 35.22 1.66 -18.18
CA GLU A 22 35.81 2.35 -19.33
C GLU A 22 36.44 1.36 -20.32
N GLN A 23 37.22 0.39 -19.82
CA GLN A 23 37.84 -0.65 -20.64
C GLN A 23 36.79 -1.51 -21.35
N LYS A 24 35.77 -2.00 -20.61
CA LYS A 24 34.70 -2.83 -21.18
C LYS A 24 33.87 -2.06 -22.20
N LEU A 25 33.56 -0.79 -21.95
CA LEU A 25 32.84 0.06 -22.91
C LEU A 25 33.64 0.30 -24.19
N ALA A 26 34.96 0.45 -24.10
CA ALA A 26 35.82 0.62 -25.27
C ALA A 26 35.80 -0.62 -26.16
N VAL A 27 35.88 -1.82 -25.58
CA VAL A 27 35.76 -3.10 -26.30
C VAL A 27 34.37 -3.25 -26.92
N LEU A 28 33.32 -3.02 -26.14
CA LEU A 28 31.92 -3.14 -26.60
C LEU A 28 31.65 -2.26 -27.83
N ARG A 29 32.12 -1.01 -27.81
CA ARG A 29 31.95 -0.06 -28.93
C ARG A 29 32.68 -0.51 -30.19
N GLN A 30 33.82 -1.18 -30.07
CA GLN A 30 34.56 -1.73 -31.21
C GLN A 30 33.82 -2.94 -31.82
N GLU A 31 33.30 -3.83 -30.98
CA GLU A 31 32.57 -5.04 -31.41
C GLU A 31 31.24 -4.72 -32.10
N HIS A 32 30.54 -3.67 -31.63
CA HIS A 32 29.26 -3.21 -32.19
C HIS A 32 29.43 -2.13 -33.27
N SER A 33 30.58 -2.04 -33.95
CA SER A 33 30.76 -1.10 -35.06
C SER A 33 30.67 -1.80 -36.43
N PRO A 34 29.65 -1.52 -37.26
CA PRO A 34 28.51 -0.63 -37.03
C PRO A 34 27.42 -1.27 -36.17
N ILE A 35 26.66 -0.45 -35.44
CA ILE A 35 25.59 -0.92 -34.55
C ILE A 35 24.47 -1.48 -35.42
N LYS A 36 24.12 -2.76 -35.19
CA LYS A 36 23.08 -3.46 -35.96
C LYS A 36 21.70 -3.30 -35.32
N HIS A 37 21.62 -3.49 -34.01
CA HIS A 37 20.40 -3.40 -33.22
C HIS A 37 20.67 -2.52 -32.00
N PHE A 38 20.01 -1.36 -31.95
CA PHE A 38 20.31 -0.37 -30.92
C PHE A 38 19.81 -0.81 -29.55
N GLU A 39 18.67 -1.53 -29.49
CA GLU A 39 18.11 -2.08 -28.24
C GLU A 39 19.09 -3.05 -27.56
N ASP A 40 19.68 -3.99 -28.31
CA ASP A 40 20.68 -4.93 -27.77
C ASP A 40 21.92 -4.17 -27.26
N TYR A 41 22.37 -3.17 -28.02
CA TYR A 41 23.51 -2.33 -27.66
C TYR A 41 23.27 -1.50 -26.40
N GLU A 42 22.07 -0.90 -26.24
CA GLU A 42 21.65 -0.21 -25.02
C GLU A 42 21.63 -1.18 -23.82
N GLY A 43 21.09 -2.38 -24.02
CA GLY A 43 21.05 -3.42 -22.99
C GLY A 43 22.45 -3.87 -22.54
N GLU A 44 23.40 -3.99 -23.47
CA GLU A 44 24.79 -4.34 -23.14
C GLU A 44 25.53 -3.21 -22.43
N ILE A 45 25.34 -1.94 -22.84
CA ILE A 45 25.88 -0.79 -22.09
C ILE A 45 25.32 -0.78 -20.67
N HIS A 46 24.00 -0.92 -20.51
CA HIS A 46 23.34 -0.89 -19.20
C HIS A 46 23.89 -1.96 -18.25
N LYS A 47 24.11 -3.18 -18.75
CA LYS A 47 24.74 -4.27 -17.97
C LYS A 47 26.11 -3.87 -17.42
N LEU A 48 26.94 -3.19 -18.22
CA LEU A 48 28.26 -2.74 -17.78
C LEU A 48 28.17 -1.70 -16.66
N PHE A 49 27.24 -0.74 -16.75
CA PHE A 49 27.01 0.24 -15.69
C PHE A 49 26.50 -0.42 -14.40
N ILE A 50 25.59 -1.40 -14.53
CA ILE A 50 25.11 -2.18 -13.39
C ILE A 50 26.26 -2.93 -12.71
N GLU A 51 27.11 -3.62 -13.47
CA GLU A 51 28.26 -4.35 -12.91
C GLU A 51 29.20 -3.40 -12.14
N ALA A 52 29.46 -2.21 -12.69
CA ALA A 52 30.29 -1.21 -12.03
C ALA A 52 29.66 -0.69 -10.73
N GLU A 53 28.37 -0.33 -10.76
CA GLU A 53 27.66 0.15 -9.56
C GLU A 53 27.55 -0.96 -8.49
N GLN A 54 27.31 -2.21 -8.88
CA GLN A 54 27.31 -3.35 -7.97
C GLN A 54 28.67 -3.55 -7.29
N SER A 55 29.78 -3.37 -8.02
CA SER A 55 31.12 -3.48 -7.45
C SER A 55 31.39 -2.38 -6.42
N VAL A 56 31.04 -1.12 -6.74
CA VAL A 56 31.18 0.01 -5.81
C VAL A 56 30.36 -0.25 -4.54
N LEU A 57 29.09 -0.66 -4.69
CA LEU A 57 28.23 -0.97 -3.55
C LEU A 57 28.76 -2.16 -2.73
N ALA A 58 29.37 -3.17 -3.36
CA ALA A 58 29.97 -4.30 -2.65
C ALA A 58 31.14 -3.87 -1.78
N GLU A 59 32.00 -3.00 -2.31
CA GLU A 59 33.14 -2.43 -1.59
C GLU A 59 32.67 -1.57 -0.41
N ASP A 60 31.74 -0.65 -0.65
CA ASP A 60 31.18 0.22 0.37
C ASP A 60 30.50 -0.58 1.49
N LEU A 61 29.67 -1.57 1.14
CA LEU A 61 29.04 -2.45 2.12
C LEU A 61 30.09 -3.25 2.90
N THR A 62 31.13 -3.77 2.24
CA THR A 62 32.21 -4.50 2.92
C THR A 62 32.95 -3.60 3.90
N GLY A 63 33.12 -2.31 3.58
CA GLY A 63 33.70 -1.31 4.49
C GLY A 63 32.91 -1.09 5.78
N LEU A 64 31.63 -1.47 5.82
CA LEU A 64 30.80 -1.43 7.02
C LEU A 64 30.94 -2.68 7.91
N ASP A 65 31.65 -3.73 7.48
CA ASP A 65 31.87 -4.91 8.29
C ASP A 65 32.82 -4.62 9.46
N ILE A 66 32.62 -5.33 10.57
CA ILE A 66 33.51 -5.28 11.73
C ILE A 66 34.08 -6.68 11.94
N ASP A 67 35.40 -6.84 11.87
CA ASP A 67 36.12 -8.11 12.06
C ASP A 67 37.08 -8.04 13.25
N VAL A 68 36.54 -8.08 14.46
CA VAL A 68 37.30 -8.14 15.72
C VAL A 68 36.82 -9.32 16.58
N PRO A 69 37.56 -9.76 17.61
CA PRO A 69 37.17 -10.95 18.38
C PRO A 69 35.81 -10.84 19.11
N ALA A 70 35.44 -9.64 19.55
CA ALA A 70 34.18 -9.37 20.24
C ALA A 70 33.74 -7.92 20.03
N ILE A 71 32.43 -7.70 20.07
CA ILE A 71 31.80 -6.38 19.95
C ILE A 71 30.78 -6.19 21.06
N GLU A 72 30.49 -4.93 21.39
CA GLU A 72 29.43 -4.57 22.32
C GLU A 72 28.29 -3.88 21.56
N VAL A 73 27.07 -4.37 21.71
CA VAL A 73 25.86 -3.79 21.12
C VAL A 73 24.83 -3.62 22.21
N SER A 74 24.41 -2.37 22.46
CA SER A 74 23.43 -2.03 23.51
C SER A 74 23.77 -2.59 24.90
N GLY A 75 25.06 -2.57 25.28
CA GLY A 75 25.54 -3.08 26.57
C GLY A 75 25.69 -4.60 26.65
N VAL A 76 25.47 -5.33 25.54
CA VAL A 76 25.61 -6.78 25.47
C VAL A 76 26.84 -7.13 24.65
N CYS A 77 27.71 -7.98 25.20
CA CYS A 77 28.91 -8.46 24.52
C CYS A 77 28.57 -9.65 23.60
N TYR A 78 29.02 -9.59 22.34
CA TYR A 78 28.90 -10.66 21.36
C TYR A 78 30.28 -11.07 20.87
N HIS A 79 30.48 -12.37 20.69
CA HIS A 79 31.74 -12.94 20.21
C HIS A 79 31.66 -13.32 18.74
N ARG A 80 32.77 -13.15 18.02
CA ARG A 80 32.88 -13.55 16.61
C ARG A 80 32.70 -15.06 16.47
N VAL A 81 31.86 -15.47 15.53
CA VAL A 81 31.58 -16.90 15.26
C VAL A 81 32.16 -17.34 13.92
N LEU A 82 31.84 -16.58 12.86
CA LEU A 82 32.06 -16.99 11.48
C LEU A 82 32.19 -15.76 10.60
N ARG A 83 32.98 -15.88 9.54
CA ARG A 83 32.88 -15.00 8.37
C ARG A 83 32.30 -15.79 7.20
N SER A 84 31.26 -15.27 6.59
CA SER A 84 30.58 -15.93 5.47
C SER A 84 30.16 -14.93 4.43
N SER A 85 30.11 -15.36 3.17
CA SER A 85 29.60 -14.51 2.10
C SER A 85 28.07 -14.56 2.06
N GLU A 86 27.45 -13.42 1.77
CA GLU A 86 26.01 -13.27 1.57
C GLU A 86 25.72 -12.35 0.38
N THR A 87 24.54 -12.52 -0.23
CA THR A 87 24.07 -11.66 -1.30
C THR A 87 22.85 -10.85 -0.87
N TYR A 88 22.97 -9.52 -0.97
CA TYR A 88 21.89 -8.57 -0.72
C TYR A 88 21.28 -8.06 -2.03
N GLN A 89 19.98 -7.86 -2.05
CA GLN A 89 19.30 -7.19 -3.15
C GLN A 89 19.44 -5.67 -3.03
N SER A 90 20.18 -5.06 -3.95
CA SER A 90 20.27 -3.62 -4.10
C SER A 90 19.33 -3.10 -5.20
N ALA A 91 19.26 -1.77 -5.34
CA ALA A 91 18.49 -1.10 -6.38
C ALA A 91 19.04 -1.31 -7.79
N VAL A 92 20.28 -1.83 -7.89
CA VAL A 92 20.95 -2.18 -9.15
C VAL A 92 21.28 -3.67 -9.22
N GLY A 93 20.57 -4.50 -8.45
CA GLY A 93 20.73 -5.94 -8.52
C GLY A 93 21.45 -6.55 -7.32
N PRO A 94 21.74 -7.86 -7.36
CA PRO A 94 22.37 -8.57 -6.26
C PRO A 94 23.81 -8.10 -6.03
N VAL A 95 24.14 -7.82 -4.77
CA VAL A 95 25.48 -7.41 -4.32
C VAL A 95 25.97 -8.43 -3.31
N ARG A 96 27.08 -9.11 -3.63
CA ARG A 96 27.65 -10.17 -2.79
C ARG A 96 28.81 -9.63 -1.97
N VAL A 97 28.76 -9.81 -0.65
CA VAL A 97 29.78 -9.31 0.29
C VAL A 97 30.22 -10.39 1.26
N LEU A 98 31.42 -10.24 1.82
CA LEU A 98 31.91 -11.05 2.95
C LEU A 98 31.60 -10.32 4.25
N ARG A 99 30.87 -10.96 5.16
CA ARG A 99 30.41 -10.35 6.41
C ARG A 99 30.74 -11.21 7.63
N THR A 100 30.86 -10.56 8.77
CA THR A 100 31.20 -11.22 10.04
C THR A 100 29.97 -11.39 10.93
N LEU A 101 29.77 -12.61 11.44
CA LEU A 101 28.66 -12.98 12.29
C LEU A 101 29.13 -13.05 13.75
N TYR A 102 28.37 -12.40 14.64
CA TYR A 102 28.61 -12.40 16.06
C TYR A 102 27.44 -13.03 16.81
N ARG A 103 27.70 -13.69 17.93
CA ARG A 103 26.65 -14.32 18.75
C ARG A 103 26.96 -14.15 20.23
N ASN A 104 25.91 -14.03 21.02
CA ASN A 104 25.95 -14.17 22.46
C ASN A 104 25.21 -15.46 22.85
N GLY A 105 25.92 -16.45 23.37
CA GLY A 105 25.33 -17.73 23.79
C GLY A 105 24.49 -18.43 22.71
N LYS A 106 23.20 -18.63 22.99
CA LYS A 106 22.24 -19.30 22.10
C LYS A 106 21.38 -18.35 21.27
N ASP A 107 21.65 -17.04 21.33
CA ASP A 107 20.85 -16.05 20.65
C ASP A 107 21.07 -16.07 19.12
N HIS A 108 20.20 -15.37 18.40
CA HIS A 108 20.39 -15.11 16.99
C HIS A 108 21.70 -14.35 16.76
N SER A 109 22.37 -14.69 15.66
CA SER A 109 23.57 -13.96 15.27
C SER A 109 23.24 -12.55 14.84
N ILE A 110 24.06 -11.60 15.25
CA ILE A 110 24.03 -10.23 14.76
C ILE A 110 25.12 -10.03 13.71
N ILE A 111 24.86 -9.14 12.76
CA ILE A 111 25.77 -8.82 11.67
C ILE A 111 25.96 -7.31 11.67
N PRO A 112 27.13 -6.80 12.11
CA PRO A 112 27.38 -5.36 12.21
C PRO A 112 27.18 -4.61 10.89
N LEU A 113 27.62 -5.20 9.77
CA LEU A 113 27.40 -4.67 8.43
C LEU A 113 25.90 -4.41 8.18
N GLU A 114 25.03 -5.37 8.50
CA GLU A 114 23.58 -5.22 8.27
C GLU A 114 22.97 -4.12 9.13
N LEU A 115 23.41 -4.03 10.39
CA LEU A 115 22.95 -3.00 11.33
C LEU A 115 23.36 -1.60 10.88
N GLN A 116 24.60 -1.44 10.43
CA GLN A 116 25.12 -0.15 9.95
C GLN A 116 24.49 0.25 8.62
N ALA A 117 24.44 -0.67 7.65
CA ALA A 117 23.85 -0.41 6.34
C ALA A 117 22.32 -0.26 6.36
N GLY A 118 21.67 -0.65 7.46
CA GLY A 118 20.21 -0.66 7.58
C GLY A 118 19.56 -1.70 6.67
N ILE A 119 20.18 -2.88 6.52
CA ILE A 119 19.64 -3.95 5.67
C ILE A 119 18.25 -4.36 6.17
N VAL A 120 17.28 -4.30 5.27
CA VAL A 120 15.89 -4.61 5.54
C VAL A 120 15.64 -6.10 5.28
N GLU A 121 15.09 -6.79 6.27
CA GLU A 121 14.75 -8.22 6.20
C GLU A 121 15.95 -9.15 5.99
N GLY A 122 17.17 -8.69 6.31
CA GLY A 122 18.40 -9.45 6.06
C GLY A 122 18.68 -9.69 4.57
N TYR A 123 18.03 -8.95 3.68
CA TYR A 123 18.12 -9.18 2.23
C TYR A 123 18.19 -7.89 1.42
N TRP A 124 17.41 -6.86 1.74
CA TRP A 124 17.31 -5.66 0.90
C TRP A 124 18.17 -4.51 1.41
N THR A 125 18.85 -3.79 0.53
CA THR A 125 19.35 -2.45 0.89
C THR A 125 18.18 -1.47 1.06
N PRO A 126 18.32 -0.39 1.84
CA PRO A 126 17.21 0.53 2.12
C PRO A 126 16.53 1.10 0.86
N LYS A 127 17.32 1.49 -0.15
CA LYS A 127 16.81 2.01 -1.42
C LYS A 127 16.04 0.95 -2.21
N ALA A 128 16.57 -0.27 -2.27
CA ALA A 128 15.93 -1.39 -2.95
C ALA A 128 14.61 -1.77 -2.28
N ALA A 129 14.60 -1.86 -0.94
CA ALA A 129 13.40 -2.14 -0.15
C ALA A 129 12.32 -1.08 -0.41
N LYS A 130 12.68 0.20 -0.40
CA LYS A 130 11.75 1.30 -0.66
C LYS A 130 11.14 1.23 -2.05
N GLN A 131 11.96 1.01 -3.08
CA GLN A 131 11.48 0.86 -4.46
C GLN A 131 10.56 -0.36 -4.60
N ALA A 132 10.97 -1.50 -4.05
CA ALA A 132 10.20 -2.73 -4.11
C ALA A 132 8.84 -2.62 -3.40
N VAL A 133 8.81 -2.07 -2.17
CA VAL A 133 7.55 -1.82 -1.43
C VAL A 133 6.65 -0.86 -2.20
N TRP A 134 7.21 0.20 -2.79
CA TRP A 134 6.44 1.15 -3.58
C TRP A 134 5.80 0.51 -4.81
N MET A 135 6.54 -0.33 -5.55
CA MET A 135 6.00 -1.03 -6.71
C MET A 135 4.87 -1.98 -6.31
N VAL A 136 5.08 -2.83 -5.29
CA VAL A 136 4.06 -3.81 -4.88
C VAL A 136 2.85 -3.18 -4.19
N ALA A 137 2.93 -1.91 -3.76
CA ALA A 137 1.77 -1.16 -3.31
C ALA A 137 0.85 -0.73 -4.47
N GLN A 138 1.36 -0.68 -5.70
CA GLN A 138 0.65 -0.23 -6.89
C GLN A 138 0.24 -1.37 -7.83
N MET A 139 0.96 -2.51 -7.78
CA MET A 139 0.71 -3.66 -8.65
C MET A 139 1.01 -4.99 -7.95
N PRO A 140 0.46 -6.11 -8.41
CA PRO A 140 0.79 -7.43 -7.89
C PRO A 140 2.30 -7.74 -7.99
N PRO A 141 2.87 -8.53 -7.06
CA PRO A 141 4.29 -8.89 -7.08
C PRO A 141 4.79 -9.52 -8.39
N GLY A 142 3.93 -10.27 -9.10
CA GLY A 142 4.28 -10.86 -10.41
C GLY A 142 4.47 -9.79 -11.48
N GLU A 143 3.58 -8.79 -11.54
CA GLU A 143 3.70 -7.66 -12.47
C GLU A 143 4.89 -6.77 -12.10
N ALA A 144 5.11 -6.53 -10.81
CA ALA A 144 6.29 -5.81 -10.34
C ALA A 144 7.59 -6.52 -10.76
N LYS A 145 7.63 -7.86 -10.69
CA LYS A 145 8.78 -8.63 -11.21
C LYS A 145 8.95 -8.42 -12.71
N SER A 146 7.89 -8.56 -13.52
CA SER A 146 7.99 -8.36 -14.97
C SER A 146 8.44 -6.94 -15.35
N LEU A 147 7.97 -5.93 -14.62
CA LEU A 147 8.42 -4.54 -14.80
C LEU A 147 9.91 -4.39 -14.46
N LEU A 148 10.38 -5.04 -13.41
CA LEU A 148 11.78 -5.02 -13.01
C LEU A 148 12.68 -5.76 -14.00
N ASP A 149 12.21 -6.89 -14.54
CA ASP A 149 12.89 -7.60 -15.62
C ASP A 149 13.02 -6.72 -16.87
N LEU A 150 12.00 -5.90 -17.18
CA LEU A 150 12.01 -4.96 -18.31
C LEU A 150 12.96 -3.78 -18.10
N ILE A 151 12.97 -3.18 -16.89
CA ILE A 151 13.84 -2.04 -16.57
C ILE A 151 15.31 -2.50 -16.41
N GLY A 152 15.53 -3.73 -15.97
CA GLY A 152 16.86 -4.34 -15.84
C GLY A 152 17.66 -3.89 -14.61
N ASN A 153 17.11 -3.03 -13.73
CA ASN A 153 17.83 -2.52 -12.56
C ASN A 153 18.00 -3.56 -11.45
N MET A 154 16.93 -4.20 -10.97
CA MET A 154 17.00 -5.20 -9.91
C MET A 154 16.20 -6.45 -10.29
N THR A 155 16.58 -7.61 -9.76
CA THR A 155 16.01 -8.91 -10.16
C THR A 155 15.48 -9.75 -8.98
N PRO A 156 14.68 -9.17 -8.06
CA PRO A 156 14.10 -9.94 -6.97
C PRO A 156 13.07 -10.96 -7.48
N SER A 157 12.91 -12.06 -6.74
CA SER A 157 11.84 -13.02 -7.02
C SER A 157 10.46 -12.45 -6.67
N GLU A 158 9.40 -12.95 -7.30
CA GLU A 158 8.00 -12.66 -6.93
C GLU A 158 7.75 -12.93 -5.44
N SER A 159 8.34 -14.02 -4.91
CA SER A 159 8.21 -14.38 -3.49
C SER A 159 8.87 -13.37 -2.56
N SER A 160 10.01 -12.80 -2.94
CA SER A 160 10.70 -11.77 -2.14
C SER A 160 9.89 -10.47 -2.13
N LEU A 161 9.37 -10.07 -3.30
CA LEU A 161 8.45 -8.95 -3.45
C LEU A 161 7.16 -9.14 -2.63
N ALA A 162 6.60 -10.34 -2.60
CA ALA A 162 5.41 -10.65 -1.81
C ALA A 162 5.67 -10.75 -0.30
N ARG A 163 6.91 -11.07 0.12
CA ARG A 163 7.30 -11.20 1.53
C ARG A 163 7.60 -9.85 2.17
N LEU A 164 8.20 -8.94 1.41
CA LEU A 164 8.67 -7.66 1.92
C LEU A 164 7.56 -6.82 2.60
N PRO A 165 6.36 -6.59 1.98
CA PRO A 165 5.27 -5.88 2.64
C PRO A 165 4.78 -6.55 3.92
N LYS A 166 4.79 -7.89 3.99
CA LYS A 166 4.36 -8.62 5.20
C LYS A 166 5.31 -8.35 6.37
N LYS A 167 6.61 -8.28 6.07
CA LYS A 167 7.66 -8.00 7.05
C LYS A 167 7.65 -6.54 7.49
N PHE A 168 7.41 -5.62 6.55
CA PHE A 168 7.14 -4.23 6.88
C PHE A 168 5.90 -4.10 7.77
N ASN A 169 4.80 -4.79 7.43
CA ASN A 169 3.57 -4.72 8.21
C ASN A 169 3.72 -5.30 9.62
N ALA A 170 4.54 -6.34 9.80
CA ALA A 170 4.84 -6.89 11.11
C ALA A 170 5.53 -5.89 12.06
N GLN A 171 6.18 -4.85 11.52
CA GLN A 171 6.74 -3.74 12.30
C GLN A 171 5.79 -2.56 12.38
N TRP A 172 5.03 -2.31 11.32
CA TRP A 172 4.04 -1.23 11.24
C TRP A 172 2.90 -1.43 12.23
N GLU A 173 2.20 -2.58 12.20
CA GLU A 173 0.95 -2.77 12.97
C GLU A 173 1.11 -2.60 14.48
N PRO A 174 2.17 -3.13 15.14
CA PRO A 174 2.36 -2.92 16.59
C PRO A 174 2.61 -1.47 16.98
N ASN A 175 3.15 -0.66 16.05
CA ASN A 175 3.50 0.76 16.28
C ASN A 175 2.56 1.71 15.51
N ARG A 176 1.47 1.17 14.96
CA ARG A 176 0.60 1.85 14.00
C ARG A 176 0.11 3.17 14.54
N GLU A 177 -0.40 3.21 15.76
CA GLU A 177 -0.99 4.42 16.35
C GLU A 177 0.04 5.54 16.42
N ALA A 178 1.24 5.28 16.92
CA ALA A 178 2.31 6.28 16.96
C ALA A 178 2.75 6.76 15.56
N PHE A 179 2.78 5.86 14.56
CA PHE A 179 3.09 6.24 13.19
C PHE A 179 1.97 7.02 12.51
N GLU A 180 0.73 6.60 12.71
CA GLU A 180 -0.47 7.26 12.21
C GLU A 180 -0.58 8.65 12.83
N ASP A 181 -0.40 8.82 14.14
CA ASP A 181 -0.38 10.12 14.82
C ASP A 181 0.67 11.05 14.21
N PHE A 182 1.91 10.56 14.02
CA PHE A 182 2.96 11.33 13.35
C PHE A 182 2.58 11.73 11.91
N LEU A 183 1.91 10.84 11.17
CA LEU A 183 1.40 11.15 9.82
C LEU A 183 0.27 12.18 9.87
N TRP A 184 -0.66 12.07 10.82
CA TRP A 184 -1.80 12.97 10.96
C TRP A 184 -1.38 14.38 11.34
N GLU A 185 -0.38 14.54 12.22
CA GLU A 185 0.22 15.85 12.52
C GLU A 185 0.78 16.55 11.27
N SER A 186 1.21 15.79 10.27
CA SER A 186 1.73 16.34 9.01
C SER A 186 0.63 16.70 8.00
N VAL A 187 -0.61 16.23 8.21
CA VAL A 187 -1.74 16.55 7.32
C VAL A 187 -2.17 17.99 7.57
N LYS A 188 -2.01 18.82 6.54
CA LYS A 188 -2.50 20.21 6.53
C LYS A 188 -3.92 20.27 6.00
N VAL A 189 -4.83 20.76 6.83
CA VAL A 189 -6.18 21.15 6.38
C VAL A 189 -6.07 22.40 5.50
N PRO A 190 -6.58 22.41 4.26
CA PRO A 190 -6.54 23.60 3.39
C PRO A 190 -7.21 24.81 4.04
N GLU A 191 -6.66 26.01 3.85
CA GLU A 191 -7.19 27.24 4.48
C GLU A 191 -8.60 27.56 3.99
N GLU A 192 -8.87 27.35 2.71
CA GLU A 192 -10.15 27.60 2.04
C GLU A 192 -11.22 26.57 2.38
N ALA A 193 -10.86 25.49 3.09
CA ALA A 193 -11.81 24.45 3.45
C ALA A 193 -12.87 25.01 4.42
N VAL A 194 -14.14 24.76 4.11
CA VAL A 194 -15.28 25.03 5.00
C VAL A 194 -16.03 23.75 5.38
N THR A 195 -15.78 22.66 4.64
CA THR A 195 -16.40 21.35 4.87
C THR A 195 -15.36 20.25 4.91
N ALA A 196 -15.49 19.35 5.89
CA ALA A 196 -14.80 18.07 5.93
C ALA A 196 -15.83 16.95 5.69
N ALA A 197 -15.62 16.15 4.65
CA ALA A 197 -16.45 15.00 4.33
C ALA A 197 -15.73 13.70 4.70
N ALA A 198 -16.26 13.00 5.71
CA ALA A 198 -15.81 11.66 6.09
C ALA A 198 -16.65 10.62 5.35
N SER A 199 -15.98 9.67 4.68
CA SER A 199 -16.63 8.58 3.97
C SER A 199 -15.97 7.24 4.24
N LEU A 200 -16.80 6.19 4.25
CA LEU A 200 -16.40 4.80 4.45
C LEU A 200 -17.12 3.93 3.42
N ASP A 201 -16.35 3.10 2.73
CA ASP A 201 -16.85 2.20 1.71
C ASP A 201 -16.13 0.84 1.73
N GLY A 202 -16.63 -0.12 0.98
CA GLY A 202 -16.06 -1.44 0.80
C GLY A 202 -15.93 -1.85 -0.65
N VAL A 203 -14.82 -2.50 -0.99
CA VAL A 203 -14.57 -3.05 -2.32
C VAL A 203 -14.31 -4.55 -2.22
N MET A 204 -14.98 -5.33 -3.07
CA MET A 204 -14.78 -6.78 -3.13
C MET A 204 -13.47 -7.10 -3.86
N LEU A 205 -12.49 -7.64 -3.13
CA LEU A 205 -11.22 -8.09 -3.70
C LEU A 205 -11.22 -9.61 -3.91
N PRO A 206 -10.76 -10.11 -5.07
CA PRO A 206 -10.57 -11.54 -5.27
C PRO A 206 -9.40 -12.05 -4.42
N MET A 207 -9.66 -13.02 -3.55
CA MET A 207 -8.65 -13.57 -2.64
C MET A 207 -7.95 -14.78 -3.26
N LYS A 208 -6.65 -14.93 -3.03
CA LYS A 208 -5.85 -16.11 -3.44
C LYS A 208 -6.17 -17.35 -2.58
N ASP A 209 -7.44 -17.68 -2.43
CA ASP A 209 -7.90 -18.87 -1.72
C ASP A 209 -8.27 -19.95 -2.74
N GLY A 210 -7.59 -21.10 -2.72
CA GLY A 210 -7.84 -22.23 -3.63
C GLY A 210 -9.08 -23.07 -3.31
N LYS A 211 -9.84 -22.72 -2.26
CA LYS A 211 -11.00 -23.48 -1.76
C LYS A 211 -12.31 -22.68 -1.82
N ARG A 212 -12.50 -21.88 -2.87
CA ARG A 212 -13.59 -20.88 -2.98
C ARG A 212 -14.97 -21.52 -3.01
N GLN A 213 -15.11 -22.61 -3.78
CA GLN A 213 -16.38 -23.33 -3.94
C GLN A 213 -16.69 -24.19 -2.69
N GLU A 214 -15.69 -24.88 -2.15
CA GLU A 214 -15.81 -25.69 -0.94
C GLU A 214 -16.23 -24.86 0.28
N LYS A 215 -15.59 -23.71 0.54
CA LYS A 215 -15.98 -22.80 1.63
C LYS A 215 -17.40 -22.26 1.44
N ARG A 216 -17.82 -22.01 0.20
CA ARG A 216 -19.18 -21.50 -0.09
C ARG A 216 -20.23 -22.58 0.14
N GLU A 217 -19.98 -23.80 -0.31
CA GLU A 217 -20.88 -24.92 -0.08
C GLU A 217 -20.98 -25.23 1.42
N GLN A 218 -19.85 -25.22 2.15
CA GLN A 218 -19.86 -25.38 3.60
C GLN A 218 -20.66 -24.27 4.30
N ASN A 219 -20.50 -23.00 3.92
CA ASN A 219 -21.28 -21.91 4.50
C ASN A 219 -22.79 -22.03 4.19
N ARG A 220 -23.13 -22.55 3.01
CA ARG A 220 -24.53 -22.83 2.63
C ARG A 220 -25.12 -23.96 3.48
N VAL A 221 -24.36 -25.03 3.70
CA VAL A 221 -24.72 -26.14 4.61
C VAL A 221 -24.85 -25.66 6.05
N ASP A 222 -23.99 -24.75 6.50
CA ASP A 222 -24.04 -24.13 7.83
C ASP A 222 -25.19 -23.11 8.00
N GLY A 223 -26.03 -22.89 6.98
CA GLY A 223 -27.12 -21.90 6.99
C GLY A 223 -26.65 -20.45 7.03
N LYS A 224 -25.37 -20.18 6.75
CA LYS A 224 -24.81 -18.82 6.73
C LYS A 224 -25.14 -18.15 5.40
N ARG A 225 -25.68 -16.93 5.47
CA ARG A 225 -25.96 -16.09 4.29
C ARG A 225 -24.63 -15.78 3.58
N THR A 226 -24.39 -16.37 2.41
CA THR A 226 -23.20 -16.08 1.62
C THR A 226 -23.43 -14.80 0.82
N ARG A 227 -22.85 -13.66 1.25
CA ARG A 227 -22.92 -12.39 0.53
C ARG A 227 -21.67 -12.19 -0.34
N GLY A 228 -21.86 -11.71 -1.56
CA GLY A 228 -20.79 -11.38 -2.52
C GLY A 228 -20.30 -12.55 -3.39
N PRO A 229 -19.49 -12.25 -4.43
CA PRO A 229 -18.93 -13.26 -5.32
C PRO A 229 -18.00 -14.24 -4.58
N ALA A 230 -18.08 -15.52 -4.93
CA ALA A 230 -17.34 -16.60 -4.26
C ALA A 230 -15.82 -16.37 -4.29
N GLY A 231 -15.18 -16.41 -3.12
CA GLY A 231 -13.74 -16.20 -3.00
C GLY A 231 -13.29 -14.74 -3.08
N CYS A 232 -14.22 -13.79 -3.03
CA CYS A 232 -13.92 -12.40 -2.77
C CYS A 232 -14.14 -12.07 -1.29
N GLN A 233 -13.36 -11.16 -0.77
CA GLN A 233 -13.57 -10.56 0.55
C GLN A 233 -13.59 -9.04 0.41
N GLU A 234 -14.36 -8.39 1.27
CA GLU A 234 -14.50 -6.93 1.27
C GLU A 234 -13.28 -6.30 1.93
N ALA A 235 -12.42 -5.67 1.12
CA ALA A 235 -11.48 -4.69 1.63
C ALA A 235 -12.22 -3.38 1.89
N SER A 236 -11.69 -2.57 2.79
CA SER A 236 -12.36 -1.34 3.22
C SER A 236 -11.55 -0.11 2.87
N CYS A 237 -12.25 0.96 2.53
CA CYS A 237 -11.67 2.24 2.12
C CYS A 237 -12.31 3.36 2.94
N GLY A 238 -11.48 4.22 3.50
CA GLY A 238 -11.89 5.41 4.23
C GLY A 238 -11.33 6.65 3.55
N THR A 239 -12.10 7.74 3.54
CA THR A 239 -11.61 9.02 3.02
C THR A 239 -12.02 10.16 3.93
N LEU A 240 -11.14 11.15 4.04
CA LEU A 240 -11.45 12.48 4.56
C LEU A 240 -11.16 13.49 3.45
N SER A 241 -12.22 14.10 2.91
CA SER A 241 -12.12 15.07 1.82
C SER A 241 -12.48 16.47 2.29
N PHE A 242 -11.72 17.46 1.87
CA PHE A 242 -11.95 18.87 2.21
C PHE A 242 -12.51 19.63 1.02
N TYR A 243 -13.51 20.48 1.27
CA TYR A 243 -14.21 21.24 0.24
C TYR A 243 -14.27 22.72 0.60
N ASP A 244 -14.20 23.58 -0.41
CA ASP A 244 -14.40 25.02 -0.29
C ASP A 244 -15.89 25.39 -0.19
N ALA A 245 -16.17 26.69 -0.09
CA ALA A 245 -17.53 27.23 0.00
C ALA A 245 -18.36 27.05 -1.29
N GLN A 246 -17.71 26.78 -2.42
CA GLN A 246 -18.35 26.53 -3.70
C GLN A 246 -18.69 25.03 -3.88
N GLY A 247 -18.17 24.17 -3.00
CA GLY A 247 -18.35 22.73 -3.07
C GLY A 247 -17.30 22.04 -3.96
N GLU A 248 -16.21 22.72 -4.30
CA GLU A 248 -15.09 22.13 -5.01
C GLU A 248 -14.16 21.41 -4.04
N ARG A 249 -13.64 20.25 -4.47
CA ARG A 249 -12.81 19.39 -3.62
C ARG A 249 -11.36 19.86 -3.66
N LEU A 250 -10.86 20.33 -2.51
CA LEU A 250 -9.51 20.86 -2.37
C LEU A 250 -8.47 19.75 -2.19
N SER A 251 -8.75 18.79 -1.31
CA SER A 251 -7.84 17.67 -1.05
C SER A 251 -8.59 16.46 -0.47
N THR A 252 -7.97 15.29 -0.57
CA THR A 252 -8.49 14.05 0.02
C THR A 252 -7.35 13.24 0.61
N VAL A 253 -7.49 12.89 1.89
CA VAL A 253 -6.70 11.85 2.52
C VAL A 253 -7.42 10.53 2.32
N ARG A 254 -6.70 9.51 1.83
CA ARG A 254 -7.23 8.18 1.53
C ARG A 254 -6.54 7.15 2.40
N MET A 255 -7.32 6.21 2.92
CA MET A 255 -6.82 5.07 3.67
C MET A 255 -7.58 3.82 3.25
N SER A 256 -6.92 2.68 3.31
CA SER A 256 -7.53 1.41 3.00
C SER A 256 -6.94 0.31 3.86
N ARG A 257 -7.74 -0.74 4.07
CA ARG A 257 -7.34 -1.95 4.78
C ARG A 257 -7.79 -3.15 3.97
N MET A 258 -6.91 -4.15 3.90
CA MET A 258 -7.28 -5.50 3.50
C MET A 258 -8.46 -6.02 4.35
N PRO A 259 -9.19 -7.04 3.89
CA PRO A 259 -10.39 -7.51 4.58
C PRO A 259 -10.19 -7.74 6.08
N GLU A 260 -10.99 -7.04 6.86
CA GLU A 260 -10.99 -7.06 8.32
C GLU A 260 -12.45 -7.09 8.80
N SER A 261 -12.76 -7.96 9.76
CA SER A 261 -14.11 -8.03 10.32
C SER A 261 -14.52 -6.68 10.92
N LYS A 262 -15.69 -6.18 10.53
CA LYS A 262 -16.25 -4.89 10.98
C LYS A 262 -15.39 -3.65 10.70
N LYS A 263 -14.29 -3.78 9.95
CA LYS A 263 -13.42 -2.66 9.54
C LYS A 263 -12.89 -1.87 10.76
N VAL A 264 -12.62 -2.56 11.87
CA VAL A 264 -12.33 -1.93 13.18
C VAL A 264 -11.15 -0.98 13.10
N THR A 265 -10.03 -1.44 12.54
CA THR A 265 -8.81 -0.65 12.47
C THR A 265 -8.99 0.57 11.57
N LEU A 266 -9.64 0.39 10.40
CA LEU A 266 -9.90 1.50 9.48
C LEU A 266 -10.80 2.56 10.12
N LYS A 267 -11.84 2.15 10.85
CA LYS A 267 -12.74 3.05 11.58
C LYS A 267 -11.97 3.86 12.63
N GLN A 268 -11.08 3.22 13.39
CA GLN A 268 -10.22 3.90 14.35
C GLN A 268 -9.30 4.95 13.68
N SER A 269 -8.60 4.57 12.61
CA SER A 269 -7.73 5.49 11.88
C SER A 269 -8.49 6.68 11.27
N LEU A 270 -9.70 6.44 10.73
CA LEU A 270 -10.53 7.52 10.18
C LEU A 270 -11.06 8.46 11.27
N SER A 271 -11.45 7.93 12.43
CA SER A 271 -11.82 8.75 13.60
C SER A 271 -10.67 9.61 14.10
N ALA A 272 -9.45 9.04 14.20
CA ALA A 272 -8.26 9.76 14.64
C ALA A 272 -7.91 10.90 13.68
N LEU A 273 -7.86 10.62 12.38
CA LEU A 273 -7.61 11.63 11.35
C LEU A 273 -8.67 12.75 11.37
N LEU A 274 -9.96 12.40 11.47
CA LEU A 274 -11.02 13.41 11.55
C LEU A 274 -10.87 14.28 12.81
N SER A 275 -10.55 13.65 13.95
CA SER A 275 -10.35 14.37 15.21
C SER A 275 -9.20 15.36 15.11
N GLU A 276 -8.09 14.97 14.49
CA GLU A 276 -6.96 15.88 14.26
C GLU A 276 -7.32 17.02 13.30
N ALA A 277 -8.04 16.74 12.21
CA ALA A 277 -8.50 17.79 11.30
C ALA A 277 -9.43 18.80 11.97
N LEU A 278 -10.38 18.34 12.78
CA LEU A 278 -11.30 19.21 13.53
C LEU A 278 -10.61 19.93 14.70
N ARG A 279 -9.52 19.37 15.24
CA ARG A 279 -8.68 20.07 16.23
C ARG A 279 -7.96 21.26 15.60
N GLN A 280 -7.45 21.10 14.37
CA GLN A 280 -6.82 22.18 13.61
C GLN A 280 -7.83 23.22 13.12
N ARG A 281 -9.02 22.77 12.69
CA ARG A 281 -10.09 23.60 12.11
C ARG A 281 -11.46 23.23 12.70
N PRO A 282 -11.79 23.70 13.91
CA PRO A 282 -13.05 23.38 14.59
C PRO A 282 -14.27 24.04 13.94
N ASP A 283 -14.04 24.98 13.02
CA ASP A 283 -15.07 25.69 12.25
C ASP A 283 -15.62 24.90 11.06
N LEU A 284 -15.00 23.77 10.69
CA LEU A 284 -15.43 22.97 9.55
C LEU A 284 -16.80 22.33 9.79
N THR A 285 -17.64 22.41 8.76
CA THR A 285 -18.87 21.62 8.71
C THR A 285 -18.53 20.16 8.42
N LEU A 286 -18.89 19.26 9.32
CA LEU A 286 -18.73 17.81 9.11
C LEU A 286 -19.88 17.27 8.26
N VAL A 287 -19.53 16.61 7.15
CA VAL A 287 -20.44 15.82 6.32
C VAL A 287 -20.01 14.36 6.38
N LYS A 288 -20.97 13.45 6.57
CA LYS A 288 -20.77 12.00 6.63
C LYS A 288 -21.43 11.38 5.41
N VAL A 289 -20.63 10.74 4.57
CA VAL A 289 -21.10 10.17 3.30
C VAL A 289 -20.85 8.67 3.28
N ALA A 290 -21.89 7.89 2.99
CA ALA A 290 -21.75 6.46 2.73
C ALA A 290 -22.89 5.97 1.85
N ASP A 291 -22.71 4.76 1.33
CA ASP A 291 -23.79 3.98 0.72
C ASP A 291 -24.93 3.67 1.71
N GLY A 292 -25.90 2.88 1.29
CA GLY A 292 -27.03 2.46 2.13
C GLY A 292 -26.70 1.38 3.17
N ALA A 293 -25.44 0.97 3.34
CA ALA A 293 -25.10 -0.16 4.20
C ALA A 293 -25.22 0.18 5.69
N LYS A 294 -25.93 -0.69 6.42
CA LYS A 294 -26.18 -0.50 7.86
C LYS A 294 -24.90 -0.44 8.70
N ASP A 295 -23.87 -1.23 8.37
CA ASP A 295 -22.62 -1.24 9.14
C ASP A 295 -21.88 0.11 9.04
N ASN A 296 -21.84 0.71 7.85
CA ASN A 296 -21.22 2.01 7.62
C ASN A 296 -21.92 3.10 8.46
N TRP A 297 -23.25 3.12 8.48
CA TRP A 297 -24.01 4.09 9.27
C TRP A 297 -23.95 3.85 10.77
N THR A 298 -23.77 2.61 11.23
CA THR A 298 -23.61 2.33 12.66
C THR A 298 -22.37 3.03 13.21
N TYR A 299 -21.30 3.08 12.43
CA TYR A 299 -20.09 3.83 12.74
C TYR A 299 -20.26 5.34 12.50
N LEU A 300 -20.60 5.74 11.27
CA LEU A 300 -20.66 7.16 10.90
C LEU A 300 -21.64 7.96 11.77
N ALA A 301 -22.82 7.42 12.07
CA ALA A 301 -23.83 8.13 12.84
C ALA A 301 -23.52 8.16 14.34
N ASN A 302 -22.99 7.06 14.90
CA ASN A 302 -22.89 6.90 16.36
C ASN A 302 -21.49 7.14 16.92
N GLU A 303 -20.43 6.94 16.13
CA GLU A 303 -19.04 7.02 16.60
C GLU A 303 -18.36 8.32 16.16
N LEU A 304 -18.74 8.92 15.03
CA LEU A 304 -18.20 10.21 14.60
C LEU A 304 -18.99 11.40 15.20
N PRO A 305 -18.34 12.57 15.38
CA PRO A 305 -18.98 13.79 15.90
C PRO A 305 -20.26 14.18 15.13
N GLU A 306 -21.13 15.00 15.72
CA GLU A 306 -22.35 15.45 15.04
C GLU A 306 -22.02 16.14 13.70
N GLY A 307 -22.83 15.86 12.67
CA GLY A 307 -22.61 16.38 11.34
C GLY A 307 -23.74 15.99 10.39
N HIS A 308 -23.69 16.51 9.16
CA HIS A 308 -24.70 16.22 8.15
C HIS A 308 -24.51 14.82 7.59
N GLU A 309 -25.54 13.98 7.69
CA GLU A 309 -25.54 12.64 7.11
C GLU A 309 -26.15 12.64 5.71
N VAL A 310 -25.38 12.22 4.72
CA VAL A 310 -25.77 12.19 3.30
C VAL A 310 -25.53 10.81 2.72
N VAL A 311 -26.51 10.28 2.01
CA VAL A 311 -26.34 9.03 1.25
C VAL A 311 -25.58 9.30 -0.05
N ASP A 312 -24.64 8.43 -0.40
CA ASP A 312 -23.92 8.50 -1.65
C ASP A 312 -24.88 8.42 -2.86
N PHE A 313 -24.86 9.47 -3.67
CA PHE A 313 -25.76 9.63 -4.81
C PHE A 313 -25.55 8.55 -5.88
N TYR A 314 -24.29 8.19 -6.17
CA TYR A 314 -23.97 7.24 -7.23
C TYR A 314 -24.42 5.84 -6.84
N HIS A 315 -24.13 5.41 -5.61
CA HIS A 315 -24.63 4.15 -5.06
C HIS A 315 -26.17 4.11 -5.03
N ALA A 316 -26.81 5.18 -4.54
CA ALA A 316 -28.27 5.26 -4.52
C ALA A 316 -28.87 5.17 -5.94
N ALA A 317 -28.25 5.82 -6.92
CA ALA A 317 -28.68 5.76 -8.33
C ALA A 317 -28.49 4.34 -8.90
N GLU A 318 -27.40 3.63 -8.61
CA GLU A 318 -27.21 2.25 -9.06
C GLU A 318 -28.27 1.30 -8.49
N HIS A 319 -28.56 1.41 -7.19
CA HIS A 319 -29.63 0.62 -6.56
C HIS A 319 -30.99 0.94 -7.18
N LEU A 320 -31.28 2.21 -7.43
CA LEU A 320 -32.49 2.65 -8.09
C LEU A 320 -32.63 2.04 -9.50
N LYS A 321 -31.54 2.01 -10.29
CA LYS A 321 -31.52 1.39 -11.62
C LYS A 321 -31.82 -0.11 -11.53
N LYS A 322 -31.15 -0.82 -10.64
CA LYS A 322 -31.37 -2.26 -10.41
C LYS A 322 -32.82 -2.56 -10.03
N ALA A 323 -33.41 -1.74 -9.14
CA ALA A 323 -34.80 -1.89 -8.73
C ALA A 323 -35.78 -1.72 -9.90
N PHE A 324 -35.56 -0.75 -10.79
CA PHE A 324 -36.40 -0.56 -11.97
C PHE A 324 -36.23 -1.66 -13.02
N ASP A 325 -35.01 -2.13 -13.25
CA ASP A 325 -34.77 -3.26 -14.16
C ASP A 325 -35.49 -4.52 -13.70
N LEU A 326 -35.49 -4.80 -12.40
CA LEU A 326 -36.22 -5.95 -11.86
C LEU A 326 -37.74 -5.78 -11.89
N SER A 327 -38.22 -4.54 -11.78
CA SER A 327 -39.67 -4.25 -11.77
C SER A 327 -40.27 -4.21 -13.17
N TYR A 328 -39.52 -3.76 -14.18
CA TYR A 328 -40.02 -3.48 -15.52
C TYR A 328 -39.36 -4.30 -16.63
N GLY A 329 -38.40 -5.16 -16.28
CA GLY A 329 -37.57 -5.89 -17.23
C GLY A 329 -36.29 -5.12 -17.54
N GLU A 330 -35.19 -5.86 -17.54
CA GLU A 330 -33.85 -5.34 -17.81
C GLU A 330 -33.81 -4.64 -19.17
N ASN A 331 -33.24 -3.44 -19.20
CA ASN A 331 -33.12 -2.63 -20.43
C ASN A 331 -34.45 -2.27 -21.12
N SER A 332 -35.59 -2.40 -20.44
CA SER A 332 -36.88 -1.92 -20.96
C SER A 332 -36.91 -0.38 -21.07
N ASN A 333 -37.67 0.13 -22.04
CA ASN A 333 -37.88 1.59 -22.18
C ASN A 333 -38.48 2.20 -20.91
N LYS A 334 -39.39 1.46 -20.26
CA LYS A 334 -40.05 1.87 -19.01
C LYS A 334 -39.06 1.94 -17.84
N SER A 335 -38.13 1.00 -17.71
CA SER A 335 -37.05 1.05 -16.71
C SER A 335 -36.17 2.30 -16.93
N ARG A 336 -35.74 2.53 -18.17
CA ARG A 336 -34.90 3.69 -18.52
C ARG A 336 -35.58 5.03 -18.22
N GLU A 337 -36.83 5.20 -18.63
CA GLU A 337 -37.60 6.41 -18.40
C GLU A 337 -37.80 6.71 -16.90
N LYS A 338 -38.16 5.67 -16.13
CA LYS A 338 -38.32 5.79 -14.67
C LYS A 338 -36.99 6.08 -13.99
N PHE A 339 -35.91 5.44 -14.41
CA PHE A 339 -34.57 5.70 -13.89
C PHE A 339 -34.14 7.16 -14.12
N ILE A 340 -34.29 7.69 -15.33
CA ILE A 340 -33.94 9.09 -15.64
C ILE A 340 -34.73 10.05 -14.75
N THR A 341 -36.04 9.86 -14.66
CA THR A 341 -36.93 10.68 -13.83
C THR A 341 -36.53 10.67 -12.36
N TYR A 342 -36.39 9.48 -11.76
CA TYR A 342 -36.11 9.37 -10.33
C TYR A 342 -34.65 9.70 -9.98
N ARG A 343 -33.70 9.48 -10.89
CA ARG A 343 -32.31 9.94 -10.72
C ARG A 343 -32.23 11.47 -10.68
N HIS A 344 -33.01 12.15 -11.52
CA HIS A 344 -33.10 13.62 -11.48
C HIS A 344 -33.71 14.09 -10.15
N ILE A 345 -34.80 13.47 -9.69
CA ILE A 345 -35.40 13.77 -8.38
C ILE A 345 -34.39 13.55 -7.25
N LEU A 346 -33.66 12.43 -7.26
CA LEU A 346 -32.65 12.10 -6.26
C LEU A 346 -31.53 13.14 -6.19
N LYS A 347 -31.13 13.72 -7.34
CA LYS A 347 -30.08 14.74 -7.41
C LYS A 347 -30.56 16.11 -6.94
N GLU A 348 -31.75 16.51 -7.39
CA GLU A 348 -32.25 17.89 -7.22
C GLU A 348 -33.08 18.08 -5.94
N SER A 349 -33.47 17.01 -5.25
CA SER A 349 -34.32 17.09 -4.04
C SER A 349 -33.50 16.95 -2.75
N PRO A 350 -33.24 18.05 -2.00
CA PRO A 350 -32.38 18.03 -0.80
C PRO A 350 -32.91 17.14 0.33
N LYS A 351 -34.22 16.84 0.32
CA LYS A 351 -34.90 16.01 1.33
C LYS A 351 -34.73 14.51 1.10
N VAL A 352 -34.44 14.08 -0.13
CA VAL A 352 -34.36 12.65 -0.51
C VAL A 352 -33.01 12.03 -0.12
N LEU A 353 -31.99 12.83 0.21
CA LEU A 353 -30.70 12.32 0.70
C LEU A 353 -30.59 12.30 2.24
N LYS A 354 -31.66 12.70 2.95
CA LYS A 354 -31.73 12.69 4.43
C LYS A 354 -32.45 11.43 4.95
N LYS A 355 -32.18 11.09 6.21
CA LYS A 355 -32.56 9.91 7.04
C LYS A 355 -33.70 8.98 6.57
N SER A 356 -34.81 9.51 6.03
CA SER A 356 -35.97 8.75 5.55
C SER A 356 -35.65 7.81 4.37
N SER A 357 -34.71 8.18 3.50
CA SER A 357 -34.34 7.38 2.32
C SER A 357 -33.37 6.26 2.62
N LYS A 358 -32.71 6.30 3.80
CA LYS A 358 -31.86 5.20 4.29
C LYS A 358 -32.69 3.92 4.44
N LEU A 359 -33.84 4.01 5.10
CA LEU A 359 -34.77 2.87 5.28
C LEU A 359 -35.28 2.31 3.94
N TRP A 360 -35.58 3.18 2.97
CA TRP A 360 -36.07 2.77 1.65
C TRP A 360 -34.98 2.06 0.83
N LEU A 361 -33.76 2.58 0.81
CA LEU A 361 -32.62 1.97 0.12
C LEU A 361 -32.14 0.67 0.81
N THR A 362 -32.13 0.62 2.15
CA THR A 362 -31.83 -0.62 2.89
C THR A 362 -32.87 -1.70 2.61
N SER A 363 -34.17 -1.34 2.55
CA SER A 363 -35.24 -2.29 2.19
C SER A 363 -35.09 -2.83 0.76
N ILE A 364 -34.68 -1.99 -0.19
CA ILE A 364 -34.37 -2.45 -1.56
C ILE A 364 -33.16 -3.39 -1.54
N ASN A 365 -32.11 -3.06 -0.81
CA ASN A 365 -30.90 -3.88 -0.73
C ASN A 365 -31.17 -5.28 -0.13
N ASP A 366 -31.94 -5.35 0.96
CA ASP A 366 -32.31 -6.64 1.58
C ASP A 366 -33.23 -7.48 0.66
N THR A 367 -34.11 -6.86 -0.12
CA THR A 367 -35.02 -7.56 -1.05
C THR A 367 -34.28 -8.09 -2.30
N LEU A 368 -33.22 -7.39 -2.74
CA LEU A 368 -32.40 -7.81 -3.88
C LEU A 368 -31.47 -8.98 -3.53
N VAL A 369 -30.96 -9.01 -2.31
CA VAL A 369 -30.10 -10.09 -1.80
C VAL A 369 -30.87 -11.39 -1.55
N ASP A 370 -32.19 -11.34 -1.32
CA ASP A 370 -33.03 -12.55 -1.18
C ASP A 370 -33.46 -13.17 -2.52
N ARG A 371 -33.17 -12.53 -3.66
CA ARG A 371 -33.57 -13.00 -5.00
C ARG A 371 -32.39 -13.33 -5.92
N SER A 372 -31.15 -13.26 -5.42
CA SER A 372 -29.90 -13.67 -6.11
C SER A 372 -29.22 -14.80 -5.36
#